data_AF-A0A7W0F784-F1
#
_entry.id   AF-A0A7W0F784-F1
#
_cell.length_a   1.000
_cell.length_b   1.000
_cell.length_c   1.000
_cell.angle_alpha   90.00
_cell.angle_beta   90.00
_cell.angle_gamma   90.00
#
_symmetry.space_group_name_H-M   'P 1'
#
loop_
_entity.id
_entity.type
_entity.pdbx_description
1 polymer ?
#
loop_
_entity_poly.entity_id
_entity_poly.type
_entity_poly.pdbx_seq_one_letter_code
_entity_poly.pdbx_strand_id
1 'polypeptide(L)' 'MANFLNNNVPGIRVPQSLIDELKAAGKEKALDTGMNITARHIKQLKEEKICDGVHIMAIGMEDKVPVIMEKAGLL' A
#
# COMPACT_ATOMS: atom_id res chain seq x y z
N MET A 1 -3.85 6.68 -10.01
CA MET A 1 -3.67 7.37 -8.72
C MET A 1 -2.22 7.72 -8.43
N ALA A 2 -1.26 6.79 -8.43
CA ALA A 2 0.12 7.08 -8.03
C ALA A 2 0.79 8.28 -8.77
N ASN A 3 0.67 8.36 -10.09
CA ASN A 3 1.17 9.52 -10.85
C ASN A 3 0.46 10.84 -10.47
N PHE A 4 -0.84 10.78 -10.13
CA PHE A 4 -1.58 11.95 -9.70
C PHE A 4 -1.05 12.47 -8.35
N LEU A 5 -0.76 11.58 -7.40
CA LEU A 5 -0.17 11.94 -6.11
C LEU A 5 1.15 12.70 -6.29
N ASN A 6 2.04 12.20 -7.13
CA ASN A 6 3.33 12.85 -7.42
C ASN A 6 3.17 14.24 -8.03
N ASN A 7 2.18 14.44 -8.90
CA ASN A 7 2.03 15.68 -9.65
C ASN A 7 1.22 16.74 -8.91
N ASN A 8 0.36 16.34 -7.96
CA ASN A 8 -0.68 17.22 -7.42
C ASN A 8 -0.73 17.30 -5.89
N VAL A 9 0.00 16.44 -5.16
CA VAL A 9 0.00 16.46 -3.69
C VAL A 9 1.37 16.89 -3.17
N PRO A 10 1.52 18.14 -2.69
CA PRO A 10 2.78 18.63 -2.14
C PRO A 10 3.29 17.74 -1.00
N GLY A 11 4.60 17.45 -1.02
CA GLY A 11 5.24 16.62 0.01
C GLY A 11 5.05 15.11 -0.15
N ILE A 12 4.24 14.64 -1.12
CA ILE A 12 4.13 13.22 -1.43
C ILE A 12 5.04 12.86 -2.61
N ARG A 13 5.81 11.78 -2.45
CA ARG A 13 6.54 11.14 -3.54
C ARG A 13 6.35 9.63 -3.49
N VAL A 14 5.68 9.10 -4.51
CA VAL A 14 5.57 7.68 -4.80
C VAL A 14 6.78 7.27 -5.65
N PRO A 15 7.62 6.32 -5.17
CA PRO A 15 8.76 5.79 -5.94
C PRO A 15 8.36 5.19 -7.29
N GLN A 16 9.23 5.33 -8.28
CA GLN A 16 9.00 4.82 -9.64
C GLN A 16 8.80 3.30 -9.65
N SER A 17 9.53 2.56 -8.82
CA SER A 17 9.41 1.11 -8.69
C SER A 17 8.00 0.66 -8.31
N LEU A 18 7.33 1.37 -7.39
CA LEU A 18 5.94 1.05 -7.00
C LEU A 18 4.95 1.38 -8.11
N ILE A 19 5.20 2.46 -8.86
CA ILE A 19 4.39 2.83 -10.03
C ILE A 19 4.48 1.75 -11.10
N ASP A 20 5.69 1.25 -11.35
CA ASP A 20 5.93 0.22 -12.35
C ASP A 20 5.38 -1.15 -11.91
N GLU A 21 5.49 -1.52 -10.63
CA GLU A 21 4.85 -2.72 -10.06
C GLU A 21 3.33 -2.68 -10.26
N LEU A 22 2.69 -1.54 -9.96
CA LEU A 22 1.25 -1.35 -10.19
C LEU A 22 0.85 -1.37 -11.67
N LYS A 23 1.68 -0.81 -12.56
CA LYS A 23 1.42 -0.85 -14.01
C LYS A 23 1.54 -2.27 -14.56
N ALA A 24 2.58 -3.00 -14.17
CA ALA A 24 2.84 -4.36 -14.61
C ALA A 24 1.74 -5.35 -14.20
N ALA A 25 1.07 -5.10 -13.06
CA ALA A 25 -0.06 -5.89 -12.61
C ALA A 25 -1.28 -5.82 -13.55
N GLY A 26 -1.44 -4.71 -14.29
CA GLY A 26 -2.63 -4.47 -15.12
C GLY A 26 -3.90 -4.19 -14.30
N LYS A 27 -4.98 -3.80 -14.98
CA LYS A 27 -6.21 -3.30 -14.33
C LYS A 27 -6.85 -4.30 -13.37
N GLU A 28 -6.90 -5.58 -13.75
CA GLU A 28 -7.58 -6.62 -12.98
C GLU A 28 -6.89 -6.93 -11.66
N LYS A 29 -5.54 -6.83 -11.62
CA LYS A 29 -4.75 -7.15 -10.43
C LYS A 29 -4.25 -5.93 -9.67
N ALA A 30 -4.45 -4.71 -10.19
CA ALA A 30 -3.96 -3.48 -9.57
C ALA A 30 -4.39 -3.32 -8.11
N LEU A 31 -5.63 -3.71 -7.77
CA LEU A 31 -6.12 -3.66 -6.39
C LEU A 31 -5.38 -4.64 -5.48
N ASP A 32 -5.25 -5.91 -5.88
CA ASP A 32 -4.52 -6.90 -5.09
C ASP A 32 -3.04 -6.56 -4.96
N THR A 33 -2.40 -6.07 -6.02
CA THR A 33 -1.02 -5.58 -5.99
C THR A 33 -0.87 -4.41 -5.01
N GLY A 34 -1.78 -3.43 -5.02
CA GLY A 34 -1.76 -2.33 -4.05
C GLY A 34 -1.90 -2.81 -2.60
N MET A 35 -2.78 -3.79 -2.35
CA MET A 35 -2.90 -4.42 -1.03
C MET A 35 -1.62 -5.16 -0.63
N ASN A 36 -1.00 -5.90 -1.54
CA ASN A 36 0.25 -6.62 -1.29
C ASN A 36 1.41 -5.66 -0.99
N ILE A 37 1.53 -4.54 -1.71
CA ILE A 37 2.52 -3.49 -1.44
C ILE A 37 2.33 -2.94 -0.03
N THR A 38 1.09 -2.60 0.34
CA THR A 38 0.76 -2.07 1.67
C THR A 38 1.10 -3.07 2.77
N ALA A 39 0.66 -4.33 2.62
CA ALA A 39 0.93 -5.40 3.57
C ALA A 39 2.44 -5.67 3.76
N ARG A 40 3.21 -5.67 2.65
CA ARG A 40 4.67 -5.83 2.69
C ARG A 40 5.34 -4.69 3.46
N HIS A 41 4.89 -3.45 3.29
CA HIS A 41 5.42 -2.32 4.06
C HIS A 41 5.07 -2.41 5.55
N ILE A 42 3.84 -2.79 5.89
CA ILE A 42 3.43 -2.98 7.29
C ILE A 42 4.30 -4.08 7.94
N LYS A 43 4.48 -5.19 7.25
CA LYS A 43 5.33 -6.29 7.72
C LYS A 43 6.77 -5.84 7.94
N GLN A 44 7.34 -5.10 6.99
CA GLN A 44 8.69 -4.53 7.11
C GLN A 44 8.80 -3.62 8.34
N LEU A 45 7.88 -2.67 8.53
CA LEU A 45 7.88 -1.75 9.67
C LEU A 45 7.84 -2.49 11.02
N LYS A 46 7.06 -3.57 11.10
CA LYS A 46 6.99 -4.44 12.28
C LYS A 46 8.29 -5.22 12.50
N GLU A 47 8.83 -5.86 11.46
CA GLU A 47 10.05 -6.67 11.54
C GLU A 47 11.28 -5.83 11.92
N GLU A 48 11.38 -4.63 11.37
CA GLU A 48 12.45 -3.67 11.64
C GLU A 48 12.22 -2.84 12.93
N LYS A 49 11.08 -3.05 13.62
CA LYS A 49 10.70 -2.35 14.86
C LYS A 49 10.76 -0.82 14.74
N ILE A 50 10.28 -0.29 13.62
CA ILE A 50 10.32 1.15 13.32
C ILE A 50 9.24 1.93 14.09
N CYS A 51 8.09 1.30 14.35
CA CYS A 51 6.94 1.91 15.02
C CYS A 51 6.07 0.86 15.73
N ASP A 52 5.26 1.30 16.70
CA ASP A 52 4.34 0.42 17.45
C ASP A 52 3.07 0.07 16.68
N GLY A 53 2.74 0.80 15.61
CA GLY A 53 1.53 0.58 14.82
C GLY A 53 1.44 1.45 13.59
N VAL A 54 0.41 1.19 12.79
CA VAL A 54 0.12 1.91 11.53
C VAL A 54 -1.32 2.41 11.51
N HIS A 55 -1.52 3.56 10.88
CA HIS A 55 -2.85 4.06 10.53
C HIS A 55 -3.09 3.82 9.03
N ILE A 56 -4.14 3.08 8.68
CA ILE A 56 -4.49 2.77 7.28
C ILE A 56 -5.62 3.69 6.83
N MET A 57 -5.33 4.56 5.86
CA MET A 57 -6.35 5.38 5.19
C MET A 57 -7.05 4.55 4.10
N ALA A 58 -8.20 3.96 4.42
CA ALA A 58 -8.91 3.04 3.53
C ALA A 58 -9.66 3.73 2.37
N ILE A 59 -10.10 4.98 2.54
CA ILE A 59 -10.79 5.81 1.53
C ILE A 59 -11.90 5.03 0.80
N GLY A 60 -12.96 4.64 1.52
CA GLY A 60 -14.13 3.97 0.93
C GLY A 60 -13.90 2.49 0.58
N MET A 61 -12.77 1.92 0.99
CA MET A 61 -12.40 0.50 0.82
C MET A 61 -12.18 -0.17 2.19
N GLU A 62 -12.97 0.21 3.19
CA GLU A 62 -12.85 -0.28 4.58
C GLU A 62 -12.95 -1.81 4.67
N ASP A 63 -13.73 -2.42 3.77
CA ASP A 63 -13.89 -3.87 3.65
C ASP A 63 -12.58 -4.60 3.26
N LYS A 64 -11.59 -3.89 2.73
CA LYS A 64 -10.28 -4.46 2.35
C LYS A 64 -9.26 -4.42 3.47
N VAL A 65 -9.50 -3.65 4.53
CA VAL A 65 -8.55 -3.51 5.64
C VAL A 65 -8.24 -4.87 6.31
N PRO A 66 -9.22 -5.74 6.62
CA PRO A 66 -8.93 -7.06 7.17
C PRO A 66 -8.00 -7.90 6.28
N VAL A 67 -8.22 -7.87 4.96
CA VAL A 67 -7.40 -8.61 3.97
C VAL A 67 -5.96 -8.11 3.94
N ILE A 68 -5.75 -6.79 4.05
CA ILE A 68 -4.39 -6.22 4.14
C ILE A 68 -3.70 -6.69 5.43
N MET A 69 -4.43 -6.72 6.54
CA MET A 69 -3.90 -7.13 7.85
C MET A 69 -3.54 -8.62 7.90
N GLU A 70 -4.36 -9.50 7.30
CA GLU A 70 -4.05 -10.92 7.11
C GLU A 70 -2.79 -11.11 6.25
N LYS A 71 -2.71 -10.43 5.10
CA LYS A 71 -1.52 -10.46 4.22
C LYS A 71 -0.26 -9.96 4.94
N ALA A 72 -0.41 -9.04 5.89
CA ALA A 72 0.69 -8.51 6.71
C ALA A 72 1.08 -9.43 7.89
N GLY A 73 0.33 -10.52 8.14
CA GLY A 73 0.56 -11.43 9.26
C GLY A 73 0.21 -10.81 10.61
N LEU A 74 -0.84 -9.99 10.65
CA LEU A 74 -1.35 -9.31 11.85
C LEU A 74 -2.72 -9.84 12.31
N LEU A 75 -3.40 -10.60 11.46
CA LEU A 75 -4.62 -11.37 11.71
C LEU A 75 -4.41 -12.78 11.16
#